data_AF-A0A7C3B3M0-F1
#
_entry.id   AF-A0A7C3B3M0-F1
#
_cell.length_a   1.000
_cell.length_b   1.000
_cell.length_c   1.000
_cell.angle_alpha   90.00
_cell.angle_beta   90.00
_cell.angle_gamma   90.00
#
_symmetry.space_group_name_H-M   'P 1'
#
loop_
_entity.id
_entity.type
_entity.pdbx_description
1 polymer ?
#
loop_
_entity_poly.entity_id
_entity_poly.type
_entity_poly.pdbx_seq_one_letter_code
_entity_poly.pdbx_strand_id
1 'polypeptide(L)' 'MKKVVVTSDSGTILPEMAEKYGFSMIPVPIIMDGKTYLDTEIDMDELYMRLDSKE' A
#
# COMPACT_ATOMS: atom_id res chain seq x y z
N MET A 1 -25.56 -3.76 20.27
CA MET A 1 -24.73 -4.30 19.16
C MET A 1 -23.28 -3.92 19.41
N LYS A 2 -22.33 -4.87 19.30
CA LYS A 2 -20.90 -4.55 19.31
C LYS A 2 -20.49 -4.14 17.89
N LYS A 3 -19.71 -3.06 17.76
CA LYS A 3 -19.21 -2.58 16.47
C LYS A 3 -18.00 -3.44 16.07
N VAL A 4 -18.02 -4.00 14.87
CA VAL A 4 -16.90 -4.76 14.28
C VAL A 4 -16.22 -3.88 13.23
N VAL A 5 -14.90 -3.90 13.20
CA VAL A 5 -14.08 -3.22 12.19
C VAL A 5 -13.37 -4.30 11.38
N VAL A 6 -13.39 -4.16 10.06
CA VAL A 6 -12.64 -5.00 9.12
C VAL A 6 -11.54 -4.14 8.52
N THR A 7 -10.34 -4.68 8.44
CA THR A 7 -9.18 -4.00 7.85
C THR A 7 -8.37 -4.98 7.01
N SER A 8 -7.70 -4.46 5.98
CA SER A 8 -6.70 -5.17 5.19
C SER A 8 -5.59 -4.18 4.80
N ASP A 9 -4.62 -4.62 4.01
CA ASP A 9 -3.49 -3.81 3.55
C ASP A 9 -3.40 -3.76 2.02
N SER A 10 -2.69 -2.76 1.51
CA SER A 10 -2.46 -2.54 0.08
C SER A 10 -1.65 -3.63 -0.60
N GLY A 11 -0.92 -4.47 0.16
CA GLY A 11 -0.25 -5.66 -0.36
C GLY A 11 -1.23 -6.81 -0.68
N THR A 12 -2.44 -6.76 -0.13
CA THR A 12 -3.44 -7.83 -0.24
C THR A 12 -4.63 -7.43 -1.09
N ILE A 13 -4.99 -6.14 -1.11
CA ILE A 13 -6.18 -5.67 -1.83
C ILE A 13 -5.96 -4.34 -2.54
N LEU A 14 -6.61 -4.21 -3.70
CA LEU A 14 -6.66 -2.97 -4.46
C LEU A 14 -7.53 -1.91 -3.74
N PRO A 15 -7.14 -0.61 -3.79
CA PRO A 15 -7.87 0.47 -3.12
C PRO A 15 -9.36 0.53 -3.50
N GLU A 16 -9.70 0.32 -4.76
CA GLU A 16 -11.08 0.36 -5.26
C GLU A 16 -11.96 -0.74 -4.66
N MET A 17 -11.36 -1.87 -4.28
CA MET A 17 -12.09 -2.97 -3.65
C MET A 17 -12.34 -2.66 -2.16
N ALA A 18 -11.38 -2.04 -1.47
CA ALA A 18 -11.58 -1.57 -0.10
C ALA A 18 -12.70 -0.51 -0.03
N GLU A 19 -12.73 0.43 -0.97
CA GLU A 19 -13.80 1.42 -1.11
C GLU A 19 -15.16 0.74 -1.38
N LYS A 20 -15.22 -0.15 -2.36
CA LYS A 20 -16.44 -0.87 -2.75
C LYS A 20 -17.10 -1.62 -1.58
N TYR A 21 -16.31 -2.24 -0.71
CA TYR A 21 -16.80 -3.06 0.40
C TYR A 21 -16.82 -2.31 1.74
N GLY A 22 -16.37 -1.06 1.79
CA GLY A 22 -16.51 -0.17 2.95
C GLY A 22 -15.62 -0.56 4.13
N PHE A 23 -14.41 -1.07 3.89
CA PHE A 23 -13.44 -1.37 4.94
C PHE A 23 -12.14 -0.58 4.77
N SER A 24 -11.40 -0.41 5.87
CA SER A 24 -10.17 0.39 5.86
C SER A 24 -9.01 -0.42 5.27
N MET A 25 -8.33 0.18 4.29
CA MET A 25 -7.06 -0.33 3.76
C MET A 25 -5.89 0.42 4.42
N ILE A 26 -4.88 -0.32 4.84
CA ILE A 26 -3.65 0.20 5.45
C ILE A 26 -2.54 0.15 4.40
N PRO A 27 -1.96 1.29 4.00
CA PRO A 27 -0.81 1.30 3.09
C PRO A 27 0.40 0.59 3.69
N VAL A 28 1.17 -0.12 2.86
CA VAL A 28 2.38 -0.84 3.27
C VAL A 28 3.59 0.09 3.17
N PRO A 29 4.44 0.17 4.21
CA PRO A 29 5.62 1.01 4.15
C PRO A 29 6.70 0.39 3.25
N ILE A 30 7.29 1.22 2.40
CA ILE A 30 8.47 0.92 1.58
C ILE A 30 9.64 1.76 2.12
N ILE A 31 10.80 1.13 2.28
CA ILE A 31 12.04 1.80 2.71
C ILE A 31 13.02 1.83 1.54
N MET A 32 13.42 3.03 1.12
CA MET A 32 14.41 3.28 0.07
C MET A 32 15.36 4.39 0.53
N ASP A 33 16.67 4.20 0.38
CA ASP A 33 17.71 5.19 0.76
C ASP A 33 17.58 5.74 2.19
N GLY A 34 17.14 4.89 3.13
CA GLY A 34 16.90 5.28 4.53
C GLY A 34 15.68 6.19 4.74
N LYS A 35 14.86 6.42 3.71
CA LYS A 35 13.58 7.13 3.78
C LYS A 35 12.41 6.13 3.71
N THR A 36 11.31 6.48 4.36
CA THR A 36 10.09 5.65 4.38
C THR A 36 9.00 6.33 3.56
N TYR A 37 8.32 5.53 2.74
CA TYR A 37 7.23 5.91 1.87
C TYR A 37 6.06 4.96 2.08
N LEU A 38 4.83 5.41 1.80
CA LEU A 38 3.70 4.49 1.67
C LEU A 38 3.59 4.06 0.21
N ASP A 39 3.37 2.77 -0.04
CA ASP A 39 3.22 2.22 -1.39
C ASP A 39 2.07 2.87 -2.21
N THR A 40 1.08 3.45 -1.55
CA THR A 40 0.01 4.24 -2.18
C THR A 40 0.41 5.67 -2.57
N GLU A 41 1.57 6.15 -2.12
CA GLU A 41 2.05 7.53 -2.31
C GLU A 41 3.25 7.63 -3.26
N ILE A 42 3.77 6.50 -3.75
CA ILE A 42 4.90 6.46 -4.68
C ILE A 42 4.46 6.13 -6.10
N ASP A 43 5.28 6.57 -7.06
CA ASP A 43 5.20 6.07 -8.42
C ASP A 43 5.78 4.64 -8.47
N MET A 44 4.90 3.66 -8.69
CA MET A 44 5.30 2.24 -8.77
C MET A 44 6.18 1.95 -9.98
N ASP A 45 6.06 2.71 -11.08
CA ASP A 45 6.91 2.53 -12.24
C ASP A 45 8.34 3.00 -11.92
N GLU A 46 8.49 4.11 -11.18
CA GLU A 46 9.79 4.56 -10.66
C GLU A 46 10.41 3.52 -9.71
N LEU A 47 9.59 2.90 -8.83
CA LEU A 47 10.04 1.84 -7.94
C LEU A 47 10.59 0.63 -8.72
N TYR A 48 9.85 0.14 -9.72
CA TYR A 48 10.26 -1.02 -10.50
C TYR A 48 11.51 -0.74 -11.35
N MET A 49 11.66 0.47 -11.88
CA MET A 49 12.90 0.85 -12.59
C MET A 49 14.14 0.78 -11.71
N ARG A 50 14.04 1.15 -10.43
CA ARG A 50 15.15 1.02 -9.46
C ARG A 50 15.49 -0.43 -9.14
N LEU A 51 14.48 -1.29 -9.00
CA LEU A 51 14.69 -2.74 -8.82
C LEU A 51 15.51 -3.34 -9.96
N ASP A 52 15.26 -2.92 -11.20
CA ASP A 52 15.99 -3.36 -12.38
C ASP A 52 17.44 -2.84 -12.42
N SER A 53 17.70 -1.63 -11.89
CA SER A 53 19.05 -1.07 -11.83
C SER A 53 19.94 -1.69 -10.76
N LYS A 54 19.38 -2.52 -9.86
CA LYS A 54 20.06 -3.10 -8.68
C LYS A 54 20.69 -2.07 -7.74
N GLU A 55 20.16 -0.85 -7.75
CA GLU A 55 20.46 0.15 -6.72
C GLU A 55 19.60 -0.08 -5.48
#